data_AF-A0A2P4SXS4-F1
#
_entry.id   AF-A0A2P4SXS4-F1
#
_cell.length_a   1.000
_cell.length_b   1.000
_cell.length_c   1.000
_cell.angle_alpha   90.00
_cell.angle_beta   90.00
_cell.angle_gamma   90.00
#
_symmetry.space_group_name_H-M   'P 1'
#
loop_
_entity.id
_entity.type
_entity.pdbx_description
1 polymer ?
#
loop_
_entity_poly.entity_id
_entity_poly.type
_entity_poly.pdbx_seq_one_letter_code
_entity_poly.pdbx_strand_id
1 'polypeptide(L)'
;VPKVDYFDFSKLAPLDQRCFIQAADLLMADFKMLSSQDIKWALHELKGHYAITRKAFSDAIKKWQELSPETSGKRKRRKEMNQYSYIDFKFEQGDVKIEKRMFFLENKRRHWRSYDKLSLLPPVLLEQEFYEQKVKEMAEHADFLLALQMNEEQYQKLAVVRTRIVGCLFAAVCWYVAIAVDFYLFLAVANISVVLQDGQMIECRCCYGEFAFEELTQCADGHLFCKECLIKYAQEAVFGSGKSELSCMEGSCTCSFPTSELEKVLPETILCKYYERKAEEEVAAACADELVRSVPSARCKLL
;
A
#
# COMPACT_ATOMS: atom_id res chain seq x y z
N VAL A 1 -16.72 34.01 8.73
CA VAL A 1 -15.41 34.09 9.42
C VAL A 1 -14.34 34.08 8.36
N PRO A 2 -13.37 35.01 8.34
CA PRO A 2 -12.29 34.98 7.35
C PRO A 2 -11.59 33.62 7.44
N LYS A 3 -11.50 32.91 6.31
CA LYS A 3 -10.79 31.62 6.25
C LYS A 3 -9.31 31.93 6.50
N VAL A 4 -8.85 31.60 7.71
CA VAL A 4 -7.43 31.72 8.06
C VAL A 4 -6.66 30.73 7.19
N ASP A 5 -5.68 31.24 6.45
CA ASP A 5 -4.78 30.39 5.67
C ASP A 5 -3.69 29.86 6.60
N TYR A 6 -3.81 28.59 7.00
CA TYR A 6 -2.87 27.95 7.90
C TYR A 6 -1.51 27.62 7.25
N PHE A 7 -1.34 27.89 5.95
CA PHE A 7 -0.04 27.81 5.28
C PHE A 7 0.76 29.12 5.32
N ASP A 8 0.18 30.23 5.79
CA ASP A 8 0.86 31.52 5.84
C ASP A 8 1.53 31.77 7.20
N PHE A 9 2.82 31.44 7.32
CA PHE A 9 3.59 31.58 8.56
C PHE A 9 3.54 32.97 9.20
N SER A 10 3.40 34.04 8.40
CA SER A 10 3.37 35.41 8.89
C SER A 10 2.12 35.72 9.71
N LYS A 11 1.01 35.02 9.43
CA LYS A 11 -0.29 35.20 10.08
C LYS A 11 -0.49 34.30 11.29
N LEU A 12 0.42 33.35 11.52
CA LEU A 12 0.34 32.35 12.59
C LEU A 12 0.88 32.90 13.91
N ALA A 13 0.16 32.67 15.00
CA ALA A 13 0.59 32.97 16.37
C ALA A 13 0.95 31.67 17.11
N PRO A 14 1.96 31.64 17.99
CA PRO A 14 2.32 30.44 18.72
C PRO A 14 1.14 29.79 19.44
N LEU A 15 0.98 28.47 19.27
CA LEU A 15 -0.09 27.71 19.93
C LEU A 15 0.28 27.26 21.35
N ASP A 16 -0.76 26.98 22.14
CA ASP A 16 -0.63 26.42 23.48
C ASP A 16 0.06 25.05 23.49
N GLN A 17 0.74 24.74 24.59
CA GLN A 17 1.48 23.50 24.77
C GLN A 17 0.63 22.23 24.59
N ARG A 18 -0.67 22.28 24.88
CA ARG A 18 -1.58 21.14 24.66
C ARG A 18 -1.86 20.89 23.17
N CYS A 19 -2.03 21.96 22.38
CA CYS A 19 -2.17 21.87 20.93
C CYS A 19 -0.88 21.34 20.31
N PHE A 20 0.28 21.79 20.80
CA PHE A 20 1.59 21.29 20.38
C PHE A 20 1.72 19.78 20.57
N ILE A 21 1.32 19.23 21.73
CA ILE A 21 1.40 17.79 22.00
C ILE A 21 0.52 17.01 21.01
N GLN A 22 -0.72 17.44 20.81
CA GLN A 22 -1.63 16.78 19.86
C GLN A 22 -1.13 16.86 18.41
N ALA A 23 -0.67 18.04 17.97
CA ALA A 23 -0.09 18.22 16.65
C ALA A 23 1.16 17.37 16.43
N ALA A 24 2.04 17.25 17.45
CA ALA A 24 3.21 16.39 17.39
C ALA A 24 2.83 14.92 17.26
N ASP A 25 1.84 14.45 18.02
CA ASP A 25 1.36 13.07 17.97
C ASP A 25 0.75 12.71 16.60
N LEU A 26 -0.05 13.62 16.03
CA LEU A 26 -0.59 13.47 14.67
C LEU A 26 0.54 13.39 13.62
N LEU A 27 1.49 14.33 13.65
CA LEU A 27 2.66 14.30 12.76
C LEU A 27 3.51 13.04 12.96
N MET A 28 3.59 12.52 14.18
CA MET A 28 4.30 11.29 14.46
C MET A 28 3.61 10.06 13.87
N ALA A 29 2.28 10.07 13.82
CA ALA A 29 1.46 9.06 13.14
C ALA A 29 1.65 9.10 11.62
N ASP A 30 1.72 10.31 11.08
CA ASP A 30 1.86 10.57 9.65
C ASP A 30 3.25 10.24 9.09
N PHE A 31 4.31 10.68 9.78
CA PHE A 31 5.69 10.56 9.32
C PHE A 31 6.49 9.52 10.13
N LYS A 32 6.06 8.25 10.09
CA LYS A 32 6.55 7.15 10.94
C LYS A 32 8.06 6.85 10.85
N MET A 33 8.71 7.30 9.77
CA MET A 33 10.13 7.07 9.49
C MET A 33 11.05 8.22 9.91
N LEU A 34 10.52 9.35 10.38
CA LEU A 34 11.35 10.46 10.90
C LEU A 34 11.63 10.27 12.40
N SER A 35 12.61 10.98 12.96
CA SER A 35 12.82 11.02 14.42
C SER A 35 11.71 11.81 15.12
N SER A 36 11.27 11.37 16.30
CA SER A 36 10.28 12.12 17.10
C SER A 36 10.84 13.45 17.59
N GLN A 37 12.16 13.53 17.77
CA GLN A 37 12.85 14.78 18.14
C GLN A 37 12.86 15.77 16.98
N ASP A 38 13.06 15.28 15.75
CA ASP A 38 13.06 16.14 14.55
C ASP A 38 11.67 16.66 14.23
N ILE A 39 10.63 15.84 14.42
CA ILE A 39 9.24 16.28 14.29
C ILE A 39 8.90 17.37 15.31
N LYS A 40 9.23 17.13 16.60
CA LYS A 40 8.98 18.12 17.66
C LYS A 40 9.75 19.41 17.44
N TRP A 41 10.99 19.31 16.96
CA TRP A 41 11.82 20.46 16.61
C TRP A 41 11.17 21.26 15.48
N ALA A 42 10.81 20.64 14.36
CA ALA A 42 10.21 21.34 13.23
C ALA A 42 8.87 21.97 13.59
N LEU A 43 8.09 21.30 14.43
CA LEU A 43 6.82 21.83 14.94
C LEU A 43 7.04 23.06 15.82
N HIS A 44 8.09 23.08 16.66
CA HIS A 44 8.43 24.23 17.49
C HIS A 44 8.85 25.44 16.63
N GLU A 45 9.73 25.20 15.66
CA GLU A 45 10.16 26.21 14.69
C GLU A 45 8.98 26.79 13.87
N LEU A 46 7.95 25.97 13.63
CA LEU A 46 6.74 26.35 12.91
C LEU A 46 5.58 26.74 13.84
N LYS A 47 5.89 27.30 15.02
CA LYS A 47 4.93 27.90 15.99
C LYS A 47 3.89 26.92 16.56
N GLY A 48 4.08 25.61 16.41
CA GLY A 48 3.17 24.60 16.95
C GLY A 48 2.02 24.20 16.03
N HIS A 49 1.99 24.70 14.79
CA HIS A 49 0.90 24.43 13.84
C HIS A 49 1.12 23.13 13.06
N TYR A 50 0.13 22.25 13.08
CA TYR A 50 0.12 20.97 12.37
C TYR A 50 0.17 21.15 10.86
N ALA A 51 -0.68 22.01 10.29
CA ALA A 51 -0.90 22.08 8.84
C ALA A 51 0.36 22.50 8.06
N ILE A 52 1.03 23.57 8.52
CA ILE A 52 2.24 24.09 7.89
C ILE A 52 3.43 23.14 8.04
N THR A 53 3.57 22.50 9.22
CA THR A 53 4.63 21.53 9.48
C THR A 53 4.45 20.27 8.65
N ARG A 54 3.22 19.76 8.53
CA ARG A 54 2.89 18.63 7.65
C ARG A 54 3.23 18.94 6.21
N LYS A 55 2.81 20.11 5.71
CA LYS A 55 3.13 20.55 4.34
C LYS A 55 4.64 20.61 4.12
N ALA A 56 5.40 21.21 5.04
CA ALA A 56 6.85 21.32 4.94
C ALA A 56 7.54 19.95 4.90
N PHE A 57 7.09 18.99 5.72
CA PHE A 57 7.61 17.62 5.68
C PHE A 57 7.28 16.90 4.38
N SER A 58 6.04 17.00 3.89
CA SER A 58 5.65 16.40 2.62
C SER A 58 6.45 16.97 1.44
N ASP A 59 6.63 18.30 1.40
CA ASP A 59 7.41 18.98 0.37
C ASP A 59 8.89 18.55 0.40
N ALA A 60 9.47 18.42 1.60
CA ALA A 60 10.84 17.94 1.75
C ALA A 60 11.00 16.49 1.28
N ILE A 61 10.06 15.60 1.64
CA ILE A 61 10.09 14.18 1.24
C ILE A 61 9.92 14.04 -0.27
N LYS A 62 9.02 14.82 -0.86
CA LYS A 62 8.82 14.84 -2.32
C LYS A 62 10.08 15.28 -3.06
N LYS A 63 10.74 16.36 -2.62
CA LYS A 63 12.03 16.81 -3.19
C LYS A 63 13.11 15.74 -3.06
N TRP A 64 13.17 15.04 -1.92
CA TRP A 64 14.10 13.94 -1.73
C TRP A 64 13.83 12.77 -2.69
N GLN A 65 12.56 12.44 -2.95
CA GLN A 65 12.17 11.42 -3.94
C GLN A 65 12.56 11.82 -5.36
N GLU A 66 12.34 13.08 -5.75
CA GLU A 66 12.67 13.60 -7.09
C GLU A 66 14.20 13.66 -7.34
N LEU A 67 14.98 13.96 -6.31
CA LEU A 67 16.44 14.00 -6.38
C LEU A 67 17.10 12.62 -6.32
N SER A 68 16.35 11.57 -5.98
CA SER A 68 16.85 10.19 -5.99
C SER A 68 16.82 9.66 -7.43
N PRO A 69 17.98 9.48 -8.10
CA PRO A 69 18.00 9.05 -9.50
C PRO A 69 17.40 7.65 -9.64
N GLU A 70 16.28 7.53 -10.34
CA GLU A 70 15.80 6.24 -10.83
C GLU A 70 16.79 5.72 -11.89
N THR A 71 17.64 4.76 -11.53
CA THR A 71 18.13 3.80 -12.51
C THR A 71 16.96 2.91 -12.91
N SER A 72 16.46 3.16 -14.11
CA SER A 72 15.60 2.26 -14.86
C SER A 72 16.16 0.83 -14.87
N GLY A 73 15.27 -0.16 -14.70
CA GLY A 73 15.54 -1.54 -15.08
C GLY A 73 15.64 -2.57 -13.95
N LYS A 74 14.60 -3.40 -13.86
CA LYS A 74 14.66 -4.84 -13.55
C LYS A 74 15.57 -5.32 -12.39
N ARG A 75 14.91 -5.69 -11.29
CA ARG A 75 15.22 -6.77 -10.31
C ARG A 75 16.59 -6.77 -9.57
N LYS A 76 16.46 -6.88 -8.25
CA LYS A 76 17.37 -7.51 -7.27
C LYS A 76 18.81 -6.96 -7.18
N ARG A 77 19.05 -6.20 -6.13
CA ARG A 77 20.09 -6.53 -5.15
C ARG A 77 19.67 -5.97 -3.80
N ARG A 78 19.71 -6.83 -2.78
CA ARG A 78 19.74 -6.50 -1.36
C ARG A 78 20.57 -5.23 -1.20
N LYS A 79 19.90 -4.08 -1.02
CA LYS A 79 20.58 -2.78 -0.93
C LYS A 79 21.45 -2.89 0.31
N GLU A 80 22.75 -2.83 0.11
CA GLU A 80 23.72 -2.85 1.19
C GLU A 80 23.28 -1.81 2.23
N MET A 81 22.94 -2.30 3.42
CA MET A 81 22.91 -1.51 4.64
C MET A 81 24.24 -0.78 4.71
N ASN A 82 24.24 0.53 4.45
CA ASN A 82 25.18 1.55 4.98
C ASN A 82 25.27 2.75 4.03
N GLN A 83 24.22 3.58 4.01
CA GLN A 83 24.42 5.02 4.09
C GLN A 83 23.09 5.61 4.54
N TYR A 84 23.07 6.16 5.75
CA TYR A 84 21.93 6.84 6.34
C TYR A 84 21.15 7.62 5.27
N SER A 85 19.95 7.15 4.90
CA SER A 85 19.06 7.93 4.06
C SER A 85 18.63 9.12 4.93
N TYR A 86 19.22 10.28 4.68
CA TYR A 86 18.84 11.52 5.33
C TYR A 86 18.03 12.36 4.35
N ILE A 87 17.27 13.28 4.93
CA ILE A 87 16.48 14.28 4.22
C ILE A 87 16.94 15.64 4.72
N ASP A 88 17.28 16.52 3.77
CA ASP A 88 17.58 17.91 4.10
C ASP A 88 16.25 18.67 4.15
N PHE A 89 15.75 18.90 5.36
CA PHE A 89 14.57 19.71 5.60
C PHE A 89 14.92 21.18 5.39
N LYS A 90 14.30 21.82 4.41
CA LYS A 90 14.47 23.23 4.08
C LYS A 90 13.11 23.90 3.98
N PHE A 91 12.86 24.84 4.87
CA PHE A 91 11.65 25.66 4.87
C PHE A 91 12.04 27.12 4.69
N GLU A 92 11.48 27.76 3.67
CA GLU A 92 11.66 29.18 3.38
C GLU A 92 10.29 29.82 3.15
N GLN A 93 9.90 30.76 4.01
CA GLN A 93 8.70 31.58 3.81
C GLN A 93 8.93 32.98 4.39
N GLY A 94 8.98 33.99 3.51
CA GLY A 94 9.34 35.37 3.91
C GLY A 94 10.79 35.45 4.38
N ASP A 95 11.01 36.06 5.55
CA ASP A 95 12.34 36.22 6.18
C ASP A 95 12.79 34.99 6.98
N VAL A 96 11.91 34.00 7.15
CA VAL A 96 12.22 32.81 7.97
C VAL A 96 12.77 31.69 7.09
N LYS A 97 14.01 31.32 7.39
CA LYS A 97 14.74 30.23 6.74
C LYS A 97 15.19 29.22 7.78
N ILE A 98 14.71 28.00 7.65
CA ILE A 98 14.97 26.92 8.61
C ILE A 98 15.49 25.73 7.83
N GLU A 99 16.70 25.30 8.17
CA GLU A 99 17.35 24.15 7.54
C GLU A 99 17.84 23.17 8.61
N LYS A 100 17.53 21.89 8.42
CA LYS A 100 18.07 20.82 9.25
C LYS A 100 18.15 19.51 8.49
N ARG A 101 19.28 18.83 8.61
CA ARG A 101 19.42 17.46 8.15
C ARG A 101 18.76 16.51 9.15
N MET A 102 17.79 15.74 8.68
CA MET A 102 17.08 14.75 9.47
C MET A 102 17.37 13.36 8.92
N PHE A 103 17.44 12.36 9.80
CA PHE A 103 17.77 10.99 9.41
C PHE A 103 16.51 10.13 9.44
N PHE A 104 16.33 9.30 8.42
CA PHE A 104 15.32 8.26 8.48
C PHE A 104 15.70 7.22 9.53
N LEU A 105 14.73 6.82 10.33
CA LEU A 105 14.88 5.73 11.28
C LEU A 105 15.00 4.41 10.52
N GLU A 106 15.82 3.51 11.04
CA GLU A 106 15.97 2.15 10.49
C GLU A 106 14.66 1.36 10.56
N ASN A 107 13.83 1.67 11.56
CA ASN A 107 12.53 1.04 11.79
C ASN A 107 11.44 2.11 11.96
N LYS A 108 10.23 1.83 11.46
CA LYS A 108 9.04 2.64 11.74
C LYS A 108 8.85 2.74 13.26
N ARG A 109 8.55 3.93 13.77
CA ARG A 109 8.09 4.08 15.17
C ARG A 109 6.88 3.17 15.38
N ARG A 110 6.79 2.52 16.55
CA ARG A 110 5.69 1.59 16.89
C ARG A 110 4.57 2.23 17.72
N HIS A 111 4.83 3.39 18.33
CA HIS A 111 3.93 4.03 19.27
C HIS A 111 3.78 5.52 18.98
N TRP A 112 2.53 5.97 18.89
CA TRP A 112 2.08 7.36 18.88
C TRP A 112 0.66 7.37 19.47
N ARG A 113 0.25 8.49 20.07
CA ARG A 113 -1.14 8.61 20.56
C ARG A 113 -2.05 8.87 19.35
N SER A 114 -3.11 8.07 19.22
CA SER A 114 -4.21 8.35 18.31
C SER A 114 -5.27 9.16 19.05
N TYR A 115 -5.89 10.10 18.34
CA TYR A 115 -6.99 10.92 18.85
C TYR A 115 -8.21 10.70 17.97
N ASP A 116 -9.37 10.50 18.59
CA ASP A 116 -10.64 10.58 17.88
C ASP A 116 -10.88 12.03 17.46
N LYS A 117 -11.55 12.26 16.33
CA LYS A 117 -11.78 13.61 15.77
C LYS A 117 -12.45 14.56 16.77
N LEU A 118 -13.32 14.04 17.64
CA LEU A 118 -14.01 14.79 18.69
C LEU A 118 -13.14 15.14 19.92
N SER A 119 -11.99 14.46 20.08
CA SER A 119 -11.05 14.67 21.18
C SER A 119 -9.93 15.67 20.86
N LEU A 120 -9.87 16.15 19.62
CA LEU A 120 -8.90 17.14 19.18
C LEU A 120 -9.28 18.53 19.68
N LEU A 121 -8.27 19.28 20.09
CA LEU A 121 -8.46 20.69 20.45
C LEU A 121 -8.90 21.48 19.21
N PRO A 122 -9.82 22.45 19.36
CA PRO A 122 -10.39 23.18 18.24
C PRO A 122 -9.35 23.77 17.25
N PRO A 123 -8.21 24.34 17.69
CA PRO A 123 -7.18 24.82 16.75
C PRO A 123 -6.58 23.71 15.88
N VAL A 124 -6.27 22.55 16.47
CA VAL A 124 -5.68 21.41 15.76
C VAL A 124 -6.68 20.77 14.80
N LEU A 125 -7.95 20.68 15.22
CA LEU A 125 -9.04 20.18 14.38
C LEU A 125 -9.25 21.05 13.14
N LEU A 126 -9.30 22.38 13.30
CA LEU A 126 -9.48 23.31 12.18
C LEU A 126 -8.31 23.25 11.19
N GLU A 127 -7.09 23.09 11.69
CA GLU A 127 -5.90 22.91 10.85
C GLU A 127 -5.92 21.59 10.08
N GLN A 128 -6.36 20.50 10.72
CA GLN A 128 -6.50 19.21 10.07
C GLN A 128 -7.55 19.26 8.96
N GLU A 129 -8.73 19.82 9.23
CA GLU A 129 -9.80 19.97 8.23
C GLU A 129 -9.38 20.88 7.07
N PHE A 130 -8.67 21.96 7.36
CA PHE A 130 -8.10 22.83 6.32
C PHE A 130 -7.12 22.07 5.42
N TYR A 131 -6.22 21.28 6.00
CA TYR A 131 -5.26 20.49 5.24
C TYR A 131 -5.95 19.44 4.37
N GLU A 132 -6.92 18.69 4.93
CA GLU A 132 -7.71 17.69 4.21
C GLU A 132 -8.44 18.32 3.01
N GLN A 133 -9.07 19.47 3.22
CA GLN A 133 -9.73 20.21 2.15
C GLN A 133 -8.73 20.64 1.06
N LYS A 134 -7.56 21.14 1.44
CA LYS A 134 -6.52 21.56 0.47
C LYS A 134 -5.95 20.39 -0.33
N VAL A 135 -5.77 19.22 0.28
CA VAL A 135 -5.35 18.01 -0.43
C VAL A 135 -6.40 17.62 -1.46
N LYS A 136 -7.68 17.66 -1.09
CA LYS A 136 -8.78 17.37 -2.00
C LYS A 136 -8.82 18.33 -3.18
N GLU A 137 -8.71 19.63 -2.93
CA GLU A 137 -8.67 20.67 -3.98
C GLU A 137 -7.48 20.45 -4.95
N MET A 138 -6.30 20.09 -4.44
CA MET A 138 -5.14 19.78 -5.28
C MET A 138 -5.34 18.50 -6.12
N ALA A 139 -5.98 17.48 -5.55
CA ALA A 139 -6.31 16.24 -6.25
C ALA A 139 -7.33 16.49 -7.36
N GLU A 140 -8.42 17.22 -7.06
CA GLU A 140 -9.43 17.61 -8.04
C GLU A 140 -8.82 18.44 -9.19
N HIS A 141 -7.90 19.35 -8.86
CA HIS A 141 -7.19 20.12 -9.88
C HIS A 141 -6.25 19.25 -10.74
N ALA A 142 -5.56 18.27 -10.13
CA ALA A 142 -4.73 17.33 -10.88
C ALA A 142 -5.56 16.45 -11.82
N ASP A 143 -6.71 15.94 -11.35
CA ASP A 143 -7.66 15.17 -12.15
C ASP A 143 -8.21 16.02 -13.30
N PHE A 144 -8.51 17.29 -13.04
CA PHE A 144 -8.94 18.23 -14.07
C PHE A 144 -7.86 18.44 -15.15
N LEU A 145 -6.59 18.62 -14.76
CA LEU A 145 -5.48 18.75 -15.70
C LEU A 145 -5.28 17.47 -16.52
N LEU A 146 -5.40 16.29 -15.89
CA LEU A 146 -5.32 15.00 -16.58
C LEU A 146 -6.47 14.87 -17.60
N ALA A 147 -7.69 15.25 -17.22
CA ALA A 147 -8.85 15.25 -18.12
C ALA A 147 -8.64 16.19 -19.32
N LEU A 148 -8.04 17.37 -19.12
CA LEU A 148 -7.65 18.26 -20.22
C LEU A 148 -6.60 17.63 -21.13
N GLN A 149 -5.56 16.99 -20.58
CA GLN A 149 -4.54 16.29 -21.36
C GLN A 149 -5.13 15.14 -22.19
N MET A 150 -6.03 14.34 -21.61
CA MET A 150 -6.71 13.26 -22.35
C MET A 150 -7.59 13.81 -23.48
N ASN A 151 -8.22 14.96 -23.28
CA ASN A 151 -9.02 15.64 -24.31
C ASN A 151 -8.13 16.23 -25.43
N GLU A 152 -6.95 16.78 -25.10
CA GLU A 152 -5.97 17.24 -26.10
C GLU A 152 -5.34 16.10 -26.89
N GLU A 153 -5.05 14.95 -26.29
CA GLU A 153 -4.59 13.75 -27.02
C GLU A 153 -5.67 13.23 -27.98
N GLN A 154 -6.94 13.30 -27.60
CA GLN A 154 -8.06 12.98 -28.50
C GLN A 154 -8.12 13.99 -29.67
N TYR A 155 -7.91 15.28 -29.42
CA TYR A 155 -7.79 16.29 -30.47
C TYR A 155 -6.55 16.12 -31.35
N GLN A 156 -5.41 15.69 -30.80
CA GLN A 156 -4.21 15.38 -31.56
C GLN A 156 -4.38 14.11 -32.40
N LYS A 157 -5.04 13.07 -31.88
CA LYS A 157 -5.43 11.89 -32.66
C LYS A 157 -6.39 12.27 -33.77
N LEU A 158 -7.38 13.13 -33.50
CA LEU A 158 -8.29 13.69 -34.50
C LEU A 158 -7.57 14.61 -35.51
N ALA A 159 -6.52 15.35 -35.09
CA ALA A 159 -5.72 16.23 -35.95
C ALA A 159 -4.73 15.45 -36.82
N VAL A 160 -4.09 14.39 -36.31
CA VAL A 160 -3.29 13.44 -37.10
C VAL A 160 -4.18 12.71 -38.10
N VAL A 161 -5.41 12.34 -37.71
CA VAL A 161 -6.43 11.85 -38.63
C VAL A 161 -6.82 12.93 -39.65
N ARG A 162 -6.92 14.22 -39.27
CA ARG A 162 -7.20 15.33 -40.19
C ARG A 162 -6.06 15.59 -41.19
N THR A 163 -4.79 15.54 -40.77
CA THR A 163 -3.61 15.70 -41.63
C THR A 163 -3.38 14.46 -42.51
N ARG A 164 -3.72 13.25 -42.02
CA ARG A 164 -3.79 12.04 -42.86
C ARG A 164 -4.99 12.08 -43.80
N ILE A 165 -6.15 12.65 -43.46
CA ILE A 165 -7.30 12.76 -44.36
C ILE A 165 -7.03 13.76 -45.48
N VAL A 166 -6.32 14.88 -45.26
CA VAL A 166 -5.95 15.79 -46.36
C VAL A 166 -4.88 15.17 -47.28
N GLY A 167 -3.99 14.32 -46.76
CA GLY A 167 -3.05 13.52 -47.57
C GLY A 167 -3.68 12.26 -48.21
N CYS A 168 -4.67 11.65 -47.57
CA CYS A 168 -5.36 10.43 -48.02
C CYS A 168 -6.65 10.72 -48.78
N LEU A 169 -7.18 11.93 -48.86
CA LEU A 169 -8.22 12.29 -49.83
C LEU A 169 -7.69 12.18 -51.28
N PHE A 170 -6.36 12.22 -51.45
CA PHE A 170 -5.68 11.87 -52.70
C PHE A 170 -5.58 10.33 -52.94
N ALA A 171 -5.88 9.49 -51.94
CA ALA A 171 -5.72 8.03 -51.98
C ALA A 171 -7.00 7.22 -51.64
N ALA A 172 -8.00 7.80 -50.96
CA ALA A 172 -9.19 7.12 -50.44
C ALA A 172 -10.35 7.05 -51.44
N VAL A 173 -10.26 7.75 -52.57
CA VAL A 173 -11.08 7.44 -53.76
C VAL A 173 -10.85 5.98 -54.20
N CYS A 174 -9.65 5.40 -53.94
CA CYS A 174 -9.32 4.03 -54.34
C CYS A 174 -9.81 2.92 -53.38
N TRP A 175 -10.14 3.19 -52.12
CA TRP A 175 -10.54 2.13 -51.16
C TRP A 175 -12.05 2.02 -50.97
N TYR A 176 -12.84 2.94 -51.51
CA TYR A 176 -14.32 2.94 -51.47
C TYR A 176 -14.98 1.70 -52.15
N VAL A 177 -14.18 0.76 -52.65
CA VAL A 177 -14.60 -0.43 -53.39
C VAL A 177 -14.50 -1.72 -52.54
N ALA A 178 -13.92 -1.68 -51.34
CA ALA A 178 -13.71 -2.90 -50.55
C ALA A 178 -14.52 -2.90 -49.23
N ILE A 179 -15.80 -3.31 -49.32
CA ILE A 179 -16.47 -4.24 -48.37
C ILE A 179 -16.72 -3.62 -46.97
N ALA A 180 -17.87 -3.01 -46.59
CA ALA A 180 -19.27 -3.42 -46.67
C ALA A 180 -19.49 -4.90 -46.30
N VAL A 181 -20.26 -5.17 -45.23
CA VAL A 181 -20.55 -6.47 -44.56
C VAL A 181 -19.61 -6.64 -43.33
N ASP A 182 -19.98 -6.45 -42.06
CA ASP A 182 -21.21 -6.78 -41.34
C ASP A 182 -21.48 -5.79 -40.19
N PHE A 183 -22.46 -4.94 -40.40
CA PHE A 183 -23.19 -4.17 -39.40
C PHE A 183 -24.51 -4.95 -39.18
N TYR A 184 -24.90 -5.21 -37.94
CA TYR A 184 -26.09 -5.99 -37.50
C TYR A 184 -25.87 -7.47 -37.13
N LEU A 185 -25.28 -7.70 -35.95
CA LEU A 185 -25.86 -8.71 -35.08
C LEU A 185 -25.83 -8.20 -33.63
N PHE A 186 -27.02 -8.18 -33.05
CA PHE A 186 -27.24 -8.28 -31.61
C PHE A 186 -27.04 -7.04 -30.73
N LEU A 187 -27.99 -6.11 -30.89
CA LEU A 187 -28.66 -5.53 -29.75
C LEU A 187 -29.19 -6.64 -28.82
N ALA A 188 -28.58 -6.80 -27.65
CA ALA A 188 -29.23 -7.40 -26.48
C ALA A 188 -29.27 -6.36 -25.35
N VAL A 189 -30.43 -5.69 -25.25
CA VAL A 189 -31.21 -5.42 -24.02
C VAL A 189 -30.46 -5.65 -22.69
N ALA A 190 -30.46 -4.77 -21.67
CA ALA A 190 -31.05 -3.46 -21.44
C ALA A 190 -30.49 -2.89 -20.11
N ASN A 191 -30.14 -1.61 -20.14
CA ASN A 191 -30.53 -0.53 -19.22
C ASN A 191 -30.86 -0.76 -17.71
N ILE A 192 -30.32 0.18 -16.91
CA ILE A 192 -30.91 0.92 -15.76
C ILE A 192 -30.42 0.56 -14.33
N SER A 193 -29.48 1.41 -13.88
CA SER A 193 -29.50 2.23 -12.65
C SER A 193 -29.03 1.72 -11.26
N VAL A 194 -28.37 2.68 -10.60
CA VAL A 194 -28.14 2.92 -9.16
C VAL A 194 -26.94 2.24 -8.48
N VAL A 195 -26.17 3.12 -7.84
CA VAL A 195 -24.99 2.99 -6.97
C VAL A 195 -25.22 2.07 -5.76
N LEU A 196 -24.18 1.29 -5.39
CA LEU A 196 -23.75 0.98 -4.02
C LEU A 196 -22.34 0.36 -4.02
N GLN A 197 -21.38 1.11 -3.45
CA GLN A 197 -20.27 0.72 -2.54
C GLN A 197 -19.78 -0.75 -2.56
N ASP A 198 -18.50 -1.13 -2.65
CA ASP A 198 -17.25 -0.48 -2.24
C ASP A 198 -16.09 -1.12 -3.02
N GLY A 199 -15.22 -0.30 -3.60
CA GLY A 199 -13.86 -0.73 -3.98
C GLY A 199 -12.95 -0.78 -2.75
N GLN A 200 -13.38 -1.49 -1.69
CA GLN A 200 -12.56 -1.66 -0.49
C GLN A 200 -11.39 -2.59 -0.84
N MET A 201 -10.23 -1.99 -0.96
CA MET A 201 -8.98 -2.73 -1.00
C MET A 201 -8.66 -3.18 0.43
N ILE A 202 -8.42 -4.48 0.61
CA ILE A 202 -8.21 -5.09 1.92
C ILE A 202 -6.73 -5.44 2.06
N GLU A 203 -6.18 -5.17 3.24
CA GLU A 203 -4.77 -5.32 3.53
C GLU A 203 -4.40 -6.79 3.79
N CYS A 204 -3.39 -7.28 3.07
CA CYS A 204 -2.77 -8.57 3.32
C CYS A 204 -1.96 -8.53 4.61
N ARG A 205 -2.20 -9.44 5.55
CA ARG A 205 -1.50 -9.45 6.85
C ARG A 205 -0.04 -9.92 6.79
N CYS A 206 0.41 -10.44 5.65
CA CYS A 206 1.81 -10.85 5.46
C CYS A 206 2.67 -9.73 4.85
N CYS A 207 2.21 -9.14 3.74
CA CYS A 207 2.99 -8.11 3.02
C CYS A 207 2.50 -6.67 3.26
N TYR A 208 1.36 -6.50 3.94
CA TYR A 208 0.74 -5.18 4.21
C TYR A 208 0.41 -4.41 2.92
N GLY A 209 0.18 -5.13 1.82
CA GLY A 209 -0.30 -4.59 0.55
C GLY A 209 -1.82 -4.61 0.48
N GLU A 210 -2.39 -3.67 -0.27
CA GLU A 210 -3.82 -3.54 -0.51
C GLU A 210 -4.23 -4.34 -1.76
N PHE A 211 -5.20 -5.24 -1.63
CA PHE A 211 -5.68 -6.11 -2.72
C PHE A 211 -7.20 -6.12 -2.80
N ALA A 212 -7.75 -6.42 -3.97
CA ALA A 212 -9.16 -6.74 -4.10
C ALA A 212 -9.48 -8.04 -3.33
N PHE A 213 -10.68 -8.15 -2.77
CA PHE A 213 -11.10 -9.33 -1.98
C PHE A 213 -10.89 -10.66 -2.73
N GLU A 214 -11.12 -10.68 -4.04
CA GLU A 214 -10.95 -11.85 -4.92
C GLU A 214 -9.49 -12.32 -5.04
N GLU A 215 -8.52 -11.47 -4.72
CA GLU A 215 -7.09 -11.75 -4.76
C GLU A 215 -6.50 -12.15 -3.39
N LEU A 216 -7.36 -12.25 -2.37
CA LEU A 216 -7.01 -12.68 -1.04
C LEU A 216 -7.44 -14.14 -0.79
N THR A 217 -6.79 -14.75 0.19
CA THR A 217 -7.09 -16.07 0.74
C THR A 217 -7.01 -15.99 2.26
N GLN A 218 -7.65 -16.91 2.96
CA GLN A 218 -7.79 -16.84 4.41
C GLN A 218 -7.37 -18.12 5.13
N CYS A 219 -6.87 -17.96 6.35
CA CYS A 219 -6.76 -19.09 7.28
C CYS A 219 -8.15 -19.45 7.86
N ALA A 220 -8.24 -20.53 8.63
CA ALA A 220 -9.50 -20.95 9.27
C ALA A 220 -10.11 -19.88 10.20
N ASP A 221 -9.29 -19.04 10.82
CA ASP A 221 -9.72 -17.92 11.70
C ASP A 221 -10.11 -16.63 10.93
N GLY A 222 -10.04 -16.64 9.59
CA GLY A 222 -10.41 -15.48 8.77
C GLY A 222 -9.33 -14.41 8.58
N HIS A 223 -8.06 -14.70 8.89
CA HIS A 223 -6.95 -13.81 8.57
C HIS A 223 -6.64 -13.83 7.07
N LEU A 224 -6.62 -12.65 6.44
CA LEU A 224 -6.51 -12.48 5.00
C LEU A 224 -5.06 -12.26 4.55
N PHE A 225 -4.70 -12.93 3.46
CA PHE A 225 -3.37 -12.89 2.83
C PHE A 225 -3.52 -12.85 1.32
N CYS A 226 -2.64 -12.17 0.60
CA CYS A 226 -2.65 -12.24 -0.87
C CYS A 226 -2.17 -13.61 -1.34
N LYS A 227 -2.70 -14.04 -2.50
CA LYS A 227 -2.34 -15.34 -3.12
C LYS A 227 -0.83 -15.52 -3.28
N GLU A 228 -0.11 -14.46 -3.64
CA GLU A 228 1.34 -14.52 -3.78
C GLU A 228 2.09 -14.84 -2.48
N CYS A 229 1.63 -14.28 -1.35
CA CYS A 229 2.23 -14.55 -0.05
C CYS A 229 2.05 -16.01 0.34
N LEU A 230 0.84 -16.56 0.15
CA LEU A 230 0.56 -17.98 0.42
C LEU A 230 1.40 -18.90 -0.47
N ILE A 231 1.54 -18.60 -1.77
CA ILE A 231 2.35 -19.40 -2.71
C ILE A 231 3.82 -19.44 -2.28
N LYS A 232 4.42 -18.28 -1.97
CA LYS A 232 5.82 -18.19 -1.54
C LYS A 232 6.04 -18.94 -0.23
N TYR A 233 5.15 -18.73 0.74
CA TYR A 233 5.19 -19.44 2.02
C TYR A 233 5.08 -20.95 1.85
N ALA A 234 4.10 -21.43 1.07
CA ALA A 234 3.90 -22.86 0.81
C ALA A 234 5.11 -23.48 0.10
N GLN A 235 5.71 -22.77 -0.86
CA GLN A 235 6.91 -23.23 -1.54
C GLN A 235 8.08 -23.41 -0.56
N GLU A 236 8.33 -22.42 0.31
CA GLU A 236 9.39 -22.51 1.33
C GLU A 236 9.09 -23.59 2.37
N ALA A 237 7.82 -23.73 2.77
CA ALA A 237 7.40 -24.68 3.79
C ALA A 237 7.56 -26.13 3.33
N VAL A 238 7.08 -26.45 2.12
CA VAL A 238 7.01 -27.82 1.58
C VAL A 238 8.36 -28.28 1.02
N PHE A 239 9.07 -27.41 0.29
CA PHE A 239 10.37 -27.77 -0.32
C PHE A 239 11.57 -27.45 0.58
N GLY A 240 11.49 -26.41 1.40
CA GLY A 240 12.58 -25.99 2.27
C GLY A 240 12.55 -26.71 3.62
N SER A 241 11.50 -26.47 4.41
CA SER A 241 11.41 -27.01 5.78
C SER A 241 10.77 -28.40 5.89
N GLY A 242 10.19 -28.92 4.80
CA GLY A 242 9.53 -30.23 4.79
C GLY A 242 8.27 -30.31 5.65
N LYS A 243 7.56 -29.19 5.85
CA LYS A 243 6.34 -29.15 6.66
C LYS A 243 5.15 -29.73 5.89
N SER A 244 4.37 -30.55 6.57
CA SER A 244 3.11 -31.17 6.12
C SER A 244 1.86 -30.33 6.48
N GLU A 245 2.02 -29.31 7.32
CA GLU A 245 0.96 -28.35 7.67
C GLU A 245 1.40 -26.90 7.40
N LEU A 246 0.51 -26.15 6.75
CA LEU A 246 0.68 -24.73 6.45
C LEU A 246 -0.07 -23.92 7.50
N SER A 247 0.67 -23.49 8.54
CA SER A 247 0.14 -22.65 9.60
C SER A 247 -0.16 -21.23 9.09
N CYS A 248 -1.05 -20.52 9.77
CA CYS A 248 -1.27 -19.11 9.54
C CYS A 248 0.05 -18.33 9.65
N MET A 249 0.19 -17.31 8.80
CA MET A 249 1.38 -16.45 8.76
C MET A 249 1.32 -15.33 9.81
N GLU A 250 0.19 -15.18 10.52
CA GLU A 250 0.02 -14.24 11.62
C GLU A 250 0.63 -14.80 12.91
N GLY A 251 1.51 -14.05 13.56
CA GLY A 251 2.36 -14.55 14.66
C GLY A 251 1.62 -14.99 15.93
N SER A 252 0.37 -14.57 16.11
CA SER A 252 -0.49 -14.95 17.24
C SER A 252 -1.53 -16.03 16.90
N CYS A 253 -1.61 -16.47 15.65
CA CYS A 253 -2.63 -17.40 15.18
C CYS A 253 -2.09 -18.83 15.14
N THR A 254 -2.81 -19.77 15.80
CA THR A 254 -2.46 -21.20 15.80
C THR A 254 -3.22 -22.01 14.74
N CYS A 255 -4.04 -21.35 13.92
CA CYS A 255 -4.82 -22.02 12.88
C CYS A 255 -3.98 -22.31 11.64
N SER A 256 -4.40 -23.26 10.83
CA SER A 256 -3.83 -23.55 9.52
C SER A 256 -4.73 -23.05 8.38
N PHE A 257 -4.17 -23.05 7.17
CA PHE A 257 -4.93 -22.80 5.95
C PHE A 257 -5.78 -24.02 5.59
N PRO A 258 -7.10 -23.86 5.35
CA PRO A 258 -7.95 -24.97 4.96
C PRO A 258 -7.57 -25.48 3.56
N THR A 259 -7.67 -26.79 3.33
CA THR A 259 -7.29 -27.43 2.06
C THR A 259 -8.00 -26.85 0.85
N SER A 260 -9.27 -26.46 1.00
CA SER A 260 -10.05 -25.81 -0.05
C SER A 260 -9.48 -24.46 -0.51
N GLU A 261 -8.79 -23.73 0.36
CA GLU A 261 -8.12 -22.47 0.00
C GLU A 261 -6.75 -22.76 -0.62
N LEU A 262 -6.04 -23.79 -0.14
CA LEU A 262 -4.78 -24.23 -0.73
C LEU A 262 -4.98 -24.68 -2.19
N GLU A 263 -6.00 -25.48 -2.46
CA GLU A 263 -6.29 -26.01 -3.81
C GLU A 263 -6.64 -24.92 -4.82
N LYS A 264 -7.26 -23.83 -4.38
CA LYS A 264 -7.60 -22.68 -5.26
C LYS A 264 -6.41 -21.80 -5.58
N VAL A 265 -5.44 -21.71 -4.66
CA VAL A 265 -4.39 -20.69 -4.70
C VAL A 265 -3.05 -21.25 -5.13
N LEU A 266 -2.72 -22.47 -4.70
CA LEU A 266 -1.42 -23.07 -4.95
C LEU A 266 -1.35 -23.70 -6.34
N PRO A 267 -0.26 -23.47 -7.10
CA PRO A 267 0.03 -24.24 -8.32
C PRO A 267 0.12 -25.75 -8.06
N GLU A 268 -0.27 -26.54 -9.04
CA GLU A 268 -0.31 -28.01 -8.99
C GLU A 268 1.03 -28.63 -8.53
N THR A 269 2.16 -28.05 -8.92
CA THR A 269 3.50 -28.50 -8.53
C THR A 269 3.74 -28.43 -7.02
N ILE A 270 3.19 -27.42 -6.35
CA ILE A 270 3.32 -27.23 -4.90
C ILE A 270 2.28 -28.11 -4.17
N LEU A 271 1.06 -28.21 -4.71
CA LEU A 271 -0.01 -29.05 -4.14
C LEU A 271 0.37 -30.53 -4.11
N CYS A 272 0.91 -31.08 -5.20
CA CYS A 272 1.35 -32.47 -5.23
C CYS A 272 2.38 -32.75 -4.12
N LYS A 273 3.36 -31.86 -3.96
CA LYS A 273 4.39 -31.98 -2.92
C LYS A 273 3.82 -31.82 -1.50
N TYR A 274 2.83 -30.95 -1.33
CA TYR A 274 2.12 -30.81 -0.05
C TYR A 274 1.40 -32.10 0.34
N TYR A 275 0.69 -32.72 -0.60
CA TYR A 275 0.00 -34.00 -0.37
C TYR A 275 0.97 -35.16 -0.13
N GLU A 276 2.11 -35.20 -0.82
CA GLU A 276 3.18 -36.15 -0.53
C GLU A 276 3.65 -36.04 0.93
N ARG A 277 3.89 -34.81 1.44
CA ARG A 277 4.31 -34.59 2.84
C ARG A 277 3.24 -34.99 3.86
N LYS A 278 1.97 -34.70 3.57
CA LYS A 278 0.83 -35.16 4.38
C LYS A 278 0.79 -36.68 4.49
N ALA A 279 0.92 -37.38 3.36
CA ALA A 279 0.92 -38.84 3.33
C ALA A 279 2.14 -39.43 4.06
N GLU A 280 3.33 -38.84 3.90
CA GLU A 280 4.54 -39.26 4.62
C GLU A 280 4.37 -39.15 6.14
N GLU A 281 3.75 -38.07 6.63
CA GLU A 281 3.48 -37.87 8.05
C GLU A 281 2.44 -38.85 8.59
N GLU A 282 1.35 -39.10 7.86
CA GLU A 282 0.32 -40.07 8.23
C GLU A 282 0.89 -41.49 8.34
N VAL A 283 1.75 -41.88 7.39
CA VAL A 283 2.45 -43.17 7.42
C VAL A 283 3.41 -43.23 8.62
N ALA A 284 4.17 -42.17 8.89
CA ALA A 284 5.08 -42.12 10.03
C ALA A 284 4.33 -42.22 11.37
N ALA A 285 3.19 -41.55 11.50
CA ALA A 285 2.34 -41.62 12.69
C ALA A 285 1.75 -43.03 12.89
N ALA A 286 1.30 -43.69 11.83
CA ALA A 286 0.80 -45.06 11.89
C ALA A 286 1.88 -46.06 12.31
N CYS A 287 3.09 -45.96 11.75
CA CYS A 287 4.22 -46.84 12.11
C CYS A 287 4.70 -46.60 13.56
N ALA A 288 4.61 -45.37 14.07
CA ALA A 288 4.93 -45.07 15.46
C ALA A 288 3.95 -45.74 16.45
N ASP A 289 2.65 -45.78 16.12
CA ASP A 289 1.63 -46.44 16.96
C ASP A 289 1.78 -47.97 16.97
N GLU A 290 2.26 -48.56 15.86
CA GLU A 290 2.53 -50.00 15.76
C GLU A 290 3.74 -50.45 16.60
N LEU A 291 4.79 -49.62 16.72
CA LEU A 291 5.95 -49.87 17.58
C LEU A 291 5.62 -49.75 19.08
N VAL A 292 4.69 -48.88 19.47
CA VAL A 292 4.24 -48.74 20.86
C VAL A 292 3.33 -49.90 21.28
N ARG A 293 2.55 -50.46 20.35
CA ARG A 293 1.69 -51.64 20.62
C ARG A 293 2.44 -52.98 20.63
N SER A 294 3.66 -53.06 20.10
CA SER A 294 4.42 -54.31 19.96
C SER A 294 5.49 -54.57 21.02
N VAL A 295 5.54 -53.78 22.11
CA VAL A 295 6.37 -54.11 23.29
C VAL A 295 5.51 -54.72 24.40
N PRO A 296 5.37 -56.06 24.51
CA PRO A 296 4.86 -56.66 25.73
C PRO A 296 5.87 -56.39 26.85
N SER A 297 5.40 -55.85 27.97
CA SER A 297 6.23 -55.55 29.14
C SER A 297 6.84 -56.82 29.73
N ALA A 298 7.99 -57.27 29.21
CA ALA A 298 8.80 -58.30 29.84
C ALA A 298 9.67 -57.63 30.90
N ARG A 299 9.11 -57.51 32.11
CA ARG A 299 9.81 -57.10 33.33
C ARG A 299 10.76 -58.21 33.77
N CYS A 300 11.91 -58.35 33.10
CA CYS A 300 13.00 -59.22 33.57
C CYS A 300 13.81 -58.48 34.64
N LYS A 301 13.50 -58.81 35.91
CA LYS A 301 14.42 -58.61 37.04
C LYS A 301 15.63 -59.51 36.81
N LEU A 302 16.85 -58.96 36.94
CA LEU A 302 18.04 -59.62 37.45
C LEU A 302 19.18 -58.59 37.51
N LEU A 303 19.40 -58.04 38.71
CA LEU A 303 20.67 -57.81 39.37
C LEU A 303 20.37 -57.57 40.86
#